data_AF-A0A365P9Q3-F1
#
_entry.id   AF-A0A365P9Q3-F1
#
_cell.length_a   1.000
_cell.length_b   1.000
_cell.length_c   1.000
_cell.angle_alpha   90.00
_cell.angle_beta   90.00
_cell.angle_gamma   90.00
#
_symmetry.space_group_name_H-M   'P 1'
#
loop_
_entity.id
_entity.type
_entity.pdbx_description
1 polymer ?
#
loop_
_entity_poly.entity_id
_entity_poly.type
_entity_poly.pdbx_seq_one_letter_code
_entity_poly.pdbx_strand_id
1 'polypeptide(L)'
;MTPSTDRPYGPGDLTADELKHAVLDALASAGVPQTELMASLVAGADYQSPWERPAVNRRHPRRESPVTYRVKVELLDSSPPIWRRLDLRSDLMLPRLHLILQEAMGWTNSHLHEFVHASSRQDRDAERFASMDYPDAGEMGELDEADVRLDELAHSVGDKFLYLYDFGDGWSHRVTVEKVLEPDDDDGEFPDATVVAGRRACPPEDCGGVWSYTEWIAGDMDPEDWDPEVIEFWAGWDAEEFDLEDAQRRVAGIADTPATLREVQRDEAAKLQILLERVGDGVKLTAAGYLPPTMVEQLMADTGWDRTWIGKNNREDLTFPIWQLRDWARALGLVRKYKGELRPTRRGTALKNDHEALTELIARSLPHDRLYGTPLDWW
;
A
#
# COMPACT_ATOMS: atom_id res chain seq x y z
N MET A 1 37.79 -20.38 40.28
CA MET A 1 38.63 -21.04 39.27
C MET A 1 37.95 -20.86 37.93
N THR A 2 38.65 -20.20 37.03
CA THR A 2 38.26 -19.87 35.65
C THR A 2 37.96 -21.12 34.81
N PRO A 3 36.91 -21.13 33.98
CA PRO A 3 36.79 -22.06 32.87
C PRO A 3 37.51 -21.48 31.63
N SER A 4 38.48 -22.27 31.17
CA SER A 4 38.98 -22.45 29.80
C SER A 4 38.43 -21.53 28.69
N THR A 5 39.32 -20.73 28.12
CA THR A 5 39.23 -20.16 26.78
C THR A 5 39.73 -21.20 25.77
N ASP A 6 38.83 -21.78 24.99
CA ASP A 6 39.18 -22.40 23.71
C ASP A 6 37.98 -22.38 22.75
N ARG A 7 37.90 -21.29 21.97
CA ARG A 7 37.41 -21.28 20.58
C ARG A 7 38.20 -20.21 19.82
N PRO A 8 38.88 -20.54 18.71
CA PRO A 8 39.52 -19.53 17.88
C PRO A 8 38.46 -18.69 17.16
N TYR A 9 38.73 -17.39 17.12
CA TYR A 9 37.92 -16.30 16.57
C TYR A 9 37.47 -16.55 15.12
N GLY A 10 36.22 -16.15 14.81
CA GLY A 10 35.72 -15.93 13.45
C GLY A 10 36.31 -14.66 12.81
N PRO A 11 36.07 -14.43 11.50
CA PRO A 11 36.62 -13.29 10.78
C PRO A 11 35.93 -12.00 11.22
N GLY A 12 36.65 -11.19 12.00
CA GLY A 12 36.31 -9.81 12.33
C GLY A 12 37.22 -8.83 11.57
N ASP A 13 36.57 -7.82 11.00
CA ASP A 13 37.06 -6.46 10.71
C ASP A 13 38.43 -6.30 10.04
N LEU A 14 38.45 -6.38 8.72
CA LEU A 14 39.43 -5.61 7.93
C LEU A 14 38.90 -4.19 7.80
N THR A 15 39.72 -3.21 8.16
CA THR A 15 39.44 -1.80 7.84
C THR A 15 39.44 -1.59 6.33
N ALA A 16 38.79 -0.52 5.85
CA ALA A 16 38.74 -0.20 4.42
C ALA A 16 40.16 -0.08 3.79
N ASP A 17 41.14 0.38 4.56
CA ASP A 17 42.53 0.48 4.12
C ASP A 17 43.23 -0.89 4.04
N GLU A 18 42.90 -1.82 4.94
CA GLU A 18 43.43 -3.19 4.91
C GLU A 18 42.83 -4.00 3.76
N LEU A 19 41.54 -3.83 3.47
CA LEU A 19 40.90 -4.39 2.27
C LEU A 19 41.52 -3.84 0.99
N LYS A 20 41.77 -2.52 0.96
CA LYS A 20 42.41 -1.87 -0.18
C LYS A 20 43.83 -2.41 -0.42
N HIS A 21 44.62 -2.61 0.64
CA HIS A 21 45.95 -3.20 0.52
C HIS A 21 45.90 -4.68 0.11
N ALA A 22 44.98 -5.47 0.66
CA ALA A 22 44.81 -6.88 0.29
C ALA A 22 44.42 -7.05 -1.19
N VAL A 23 43.53 -6.19 -1.71
CA VAL A 23 43.14 -6.19 -3.13
C VAL A 23 44.32 -5.80 -4.02
N LEU A 24 45.09 -4.77 -3.64
CA LEU A 24 46.26 -4.33 -4.42
C LEU A 24 47.37 -5.40 -4.46
N ASP A 25 47.62 -6.10 -3.35
CA ASP A 25 48.62 -7.17 -3.27
C ASP A 25 48.20 -8.40 -4.08
N ALA A 26 46.90 -8.75 -4.08
CA ALA A 26 46.36 -9.84 -4.89
C ALA A 26 46.49 -9.55 -6.40
N LEU A 27 46.24 -8.30 -6.81
CA LEU A 27 46.32 -7.87 -8.21
C LEU A 27 47.77 -7.79 -8.71
N ALA A 28 48.70 -7.34 -7.86
CA ALA A 28 50.13 -7.36 -8.15
C ALA A 28 50.65 -8.80 -8.33
N SER A 29 50.18 -9.73 -7.49
CA SER A 29 50.53 -11.15 -7.57
C SER A 29 49.97 -11.84 -8.82
N ALA A 30 48.86 -11.32 -9.38
CA ALA A 30 48.27 -11.78 -10.64
C ALA A 30 48.95 -11.17 -11.90
N GLY A 31 49.97 -10.33 -11.73
CA GLY A 31 50.74 -9.75 -12.84
C GLY A 31 50.03 -8.61 -13.57
N VAL A 32 49.00 -8.01 -12.98
CA VAL A 32 48.30 -6.85 -13.55
C VAL A 32 49.17 -5.59 -13.35
N PRO A 33 49.63 -4.92 -14.42
CA PRO A 33 50.42 -3.70 -14.30
C PRO A 33 49.61 -2.59 -13.61
N GLN A 34 50.25 -1.87 -12.68
CA GLN A 34 49.63 -0.76 -11.94
C GLN A 34 49.03 0.32 -12.86
N THR A 35 49.56 0.46 -14.08
CA THR A 35 49.05 1.36 -15.12
C THR A 35 47.70 0.90 -15.71
N GLU A 36 47.46 -0.40 -15.87
CA GLU A 36 46.15 -0.94 -16.29
C GLU A 36 45.12 -0.81 -15.16
N LEU A 37 45.55 -0.96 -13.90
CA LEU A 37 44.67 -0.76 -12.75
C LEU A 37 44.24 0.71 -12.62
N MET A 38 45.18 1.65 -12.78
CA MET A 38 44.85 3.08 -12.79
C MET A 38 43.98 3.45 -13.99
N ALA A 39 44.18 2.83 -15.16
CA ALA A 39 43.29 3.02 -16.30
C ALA A 39 41.88 2.46 -16.03
N SER A 40 41.75 1.32 -15.34
CA SER A 40 40.46 0.74 -14.93
C SER A 40 39.78 1.53 -13.80
N LEU A 41 40.54 2.13 -12.88
CA LEU A 41 40.03 3.01 -11.82
C LEU A 41 39.61 4.38 -12.37
N VAL A 42 40.32 4.90 -13.36
CA VAL A 42 39.95 6.12 -14.09
C VAL A 42 38.77 5.86 -15.03
N ALA A 43 38.68 4.69 -15.67
CA ALA A 43 37.46 4.25 -16.37
C ALA A 43 36.31 3.96 -15.39
N GLY A 44 36.64 3.56 -14.15
CA GLY A 44 35.71 3.45 -13.02
C GLY A 44 35.28 4.80 -12.44
N ALA A 45 35.94 5.92 -12.79
CA ALA A 45 35.46 7.25 -12.46
C ALA A 45 34.23 7.66 -13.29
N ASP A 46 33.94 6.94 -14.37
CA ASP A 46 32.68 6.97 -15.12
C ASP A 46 31.74 5.79 -14.76
N TYR A 47 32.05 5.01 -13.72
CA TYR A 47 31.12 4.03 -13.18
C TYR A 47 30.00 4.77 -12.46
N GLN A 48 28.98 5.16 -13.22
CA GLN A 48 27.66 5.38 -12.64
C GLN A 48 27.16 4.03 -12.15
N SER A 49 26.90 3.96 -10.85
CA SER A 49 26.13 2.86 -10.28
C SER A 49 24.90 2.59 -11.17
N PRO A 50 24.48 1.32 -11.36
CA PRO A 50 23.19 1.03 -11.98
C PRO A 50 22.03 1.83 -11.33
N TRP A 51 22.21 2.23 -10.07
CA TRP A 51 21.31 3.06 -9.26
C TRP A 51 21.47 4.58 -9.48
N GLU A 52 22.51 5.04 -10.20
CA GLU A 52 22.85 6.47 -10.41
C GLU A 52 22.62 6.96 -11.84
N ARG A 53 22.06 6.12 -12.72
CA ARG A 53 21.65 6.58 -14.06
C ARG A 53 20.26 7.20 -13.97
N PRO A 54 20.04 8.42 -14.51
CA PRO A 54 18.69 8.97 -14.60
C PRO A 54 17.85 7.99 -15.41
N ALA A 55 16.76 7.47 -14.82
CA ALA A 55 15.77 6.72 -15.56
C ALA A 55 15.33 7.59 -16.75
N VAL A 56 15.48 7.05 -17.96
CA VAL A 56 14.94 7.73 -19.14
C VAL A 56 13.42 7.61 -19.00
N ASN A 57 12.74 8.72 -18.73
CA ASN A 57 11.28 8.73 -18.69
C ASN A 57 10.75 8.23 -20.03
N ARG A 58 10.13 7.06 -20.02
CA ARG A 58 9.54 6.40 -21.19
C ARG A 58 8.02 6.44 -21.16
N ARG A 59 7.46 7.10 -20.17
CA ARG A 59 6.02 7.19 -19.97
C ARG A 59 5.37 7.91 -21.15
N HIS A 60 4.15 7.49 -21.45
CA HIS A 60 3.31 8.15 -22.41
C HIS A 60 2.84 9.51 -21.86
N PRO A 61 2.56 10.49 -22.74
CA PRO A 61 1.86 11.69 -22.30
C PRO A 61 0.46 11.34 -21.80
N ARG A 62 -0.01 12.05 -20.77
CA ARG A 62 -1.38 11.96 -20.29
C ARG A 62 -2.36 12.30 -21.42
N ARG A 63 -3.45 11.55 -21.50
CA ARG A 63 -4.58 11.82 -22.38
C ARG A 63 -5.33 13.07 -21.91
N GLU A 64 -5.71 13.91 -22.87
CA GLU A 64 -6.55 15.10 -22.61
C GLU A 64 -7.97 14.72 -22.21
N SER A 65 -8.48 13.60 -22.71
CA SER A 65 -9.81 13.06 -22.38
C SER A 65 -9.70 11.60 -21.97
N PRO A 66 -10.32 11.20 -20.83
CA PRO A 66 -10.32 9.83 -20.39
C PRO A 66 -11.01 8.88 -21.39
N VAL A 67 -10.50 7.66 -21.46
CA VAL A 67 -11.09 6.53 -22.19
C VAL A 67 -11.14 5.31 -21.27
N THR A 68 -11.80 4.24 -21.70
CA THR A 68 -11.79 2.97 -20.96
C THR A 68 -10.80 2.00 -21.57
N TYR A 69 -9.87 1.50 -20.76
CA TYR A 69 -8.98 0.42 -21.13
C TYR A 69 -9.56 -0.92 -20.71
N ARG A 70 -9.78 -1.83 -21.67
CA ARG A 70 -9.97 -3.24 -21.34
C ARG A 70 -8.60 -3.86 -21.16
N VAL A 71 -8.26 -4.23 -19.93
CA VAL A 71 -6.99 -4.86 -19.58
C VAL A 71 -7.18 -6.32 -19.19
N LYS A 72 -6.15 -7.12 -19.41
CA LYS A 72 -5.99 -8.44 -18.79
C LYS A 72 -4.89 -8.35 -17.73
N VAL A 73 -5.21 -8.76 -16.52
CA VAL A 73 -4.30 -8.90 -15.39
C VAL A 73 -4.03 -10.39 -15.20
N GLU A 74 -2.78 -10.81 -15.36
CA GLU A 74 -2.37 -12.21 -15.28
C GLU A 74 -1.38 -12.39 -14.14
N LEU A 75 -1.64 -13.33 -13.24
CA LEU A 75 -0.66 -13.76 -12.25
C LEU A 75 0.41 -14.61 -12.95
N LEU A 76 1.64 -14.11 -12.96
CA LEU A 76 2.76 -14.77 -13.60
C LEU A 76 3.14 -16.05 -12.85
N ASP A 77 3.74 -16.99 -13.59
CA ASP A 77 4.21 -18.29 -13.09
C ASP A 77 3.15 -19.21 -12.48
N SER A 78 1.87 -18.81 -12.51
CA SER A 78 0.74 -19.65 -12.11
C SER A 78 0.40 -20.70 -13.17
N SER A 79 0.26 -21.96 -12.75
CA SER A 79 -0.20 -23.05 -13.59
C SER A 79 -1.12 -23.99 -12.79
N PRO A 80 -2.41 -24.14 -13.16
CA PRO A 80 -3.14 -23.46 -14.24
C PRO A 80 -3.24 -21.91 -14.13
N PRO A 81 -3.43 -21.18 -15.24
CA PRO A 81 -3.40 -19.72 -15.25
C PRO A 81 -4.51 -19.07 -14.41
N ILE A 82 -4.14 -18.08 -13.61
CA ILE A 82 -5.04 -17.22 -12.84
C ILE A 82 -5.04 -15.81 -13.45
N TRP A 83 -6.22 -15.26 -13.74
CA TRP A 83 -6.33 -13.95 -14.38
C TRP A 83 -7.67 -13.25 -14.13
N ARG A 84 -7.66 -11.93 -14.33
CA ARG A 84 -8.84 -11.05 -14.37
C ARG A 84 -8.83 -10.20 -15.64
N ARG A 85 -10.01 -9.84 -16.14
CA ARG A 85 -10.18 -8.80 -17.15
C ARG A 85 -10.99 -7.68 -16.54
N LEU A 86 -10.49 -6.47 -16.71
CA LEU A 86 -11.12 -5.28 -16.17
C LEU A 86 -11.26 -4.23 -17.27
N ASP A 87 -12.35 -3.49 -17.21
CA ASP A 87 -12.48 -2.19 -17.86
C ASP A 87 -12.06 -1.13 -16.83
N LEU A 88 -11.05 -0.33 -17.16
CA LEU A 88 -10.43 0.66 -16.27
C LEU A 88 -10.48 2.05 -16.90
N ARG A 89 -10.77 3.07 -16.11
CA ARG A 89 -10.58 4.47 -16.53
C ARG A 89 -9.10 4.74 -16.82
N SER A 90 -8.80 5.37 -17.95
CA SER A 90 -7.40 5.61 -18.34
C SER A 90 -6.66 6.60 -17.44
N ASP A 91 -7.40 7.48 -16.78
CA ASP A 91 -6.88 8.56 -15.93
C ASP A 91 -6.77 8.21 -14.45
N LEU A 92 -6.93 6.93 -14.08
CA LEU A 92 -6.71 6.47 -12.71
C LEU A 92 -5.27 6.77 -12.27
N MET A 93 -5.12 7.29 -11.07
CA MET A 93 -3.83 7.34 -10.38
C MET A 93 -3.43 5.93 -9.93
N LEU A 94 -2.14 5.63 -9.92
CA LEU A 94 -1.65 4.30 -9.53
C LEU A 94 -2.10 3.82 -8.13
N PRO A 95 -2.19 4.65 -7.07
CA PRO A 95 -2.73 4.20 -5.79
C PRO A 95 -4.17 3.69 -5.88
N ARG A 96 -5.01 4.33 -6.70
CA ARG A 96 -6.39 3.88 -6.93
C ARG A 96 -6.41 2.58 -7.72
N LEU A 97 -5.54 2.46 -8.73
CA LEU A 97 -5.39 1.23 -9.49
C LEU A 97 -4.97 0.06 -8.59
N HIS A 98 -4.05 0.28 -7.65
CA HIS A 98 -3.64 -0.72 -6.66
C HIS A 98 -4.82 -1.28 -5.88
N LEU A 99 -5.66 -0.41 -5.29
CA LEU A 99 -6.87 -0.85 -4.57
C LEU A 99 -7.84 -1.64 -5.45
N ILE A 100 -8.02 -1.22 -6.71
CA ILE A 100 -8.85 -1.94 -7.68
C ILE A 100 -8.29 -3.34 -7.97
N LEU A 101 -6.96 -3.45 -8.15
CA LEU A 101 -6.31 -4.74 -8.41
C LEU A 101 -6.42 -5.67 -7.20
N GLN A 102 -6.23 -5.15 -5.97
CA GLN A 102 -6.40 -5.91 -4.74
C GLN A 102 -7.81 -6.54 -4.66
N GLU A 103 -8.86 -5.74 -4.83
CA GLU A 103 -10.24 -6.25 -4.78
C GLU A 103 -10.58 -7.22 -5.91
N ALA A 104 -10.08 -6.96 -7.12
CA ALA A 104 -10.29 -7.83 -8.28
C ALA A 104 -9.60 -9.20 -8.10
N MET A 105 -8.44 -9.22 -7.43
CA MET A 105 -7.70 -10.43 -7.12
C MET A 105 -8.22 -11.11 -5.84
N GLY A 106 -8.87 -10.38 -4.93
CA GLY A 106 -9.38 -10.90 -3.66
C GLY A 106 -8.33 -10.91 -2.56
N TRP A 107 -7.43 -9.93 -2.57
CA TRP A 107 -6.42 -9.70 -1.56
C TRP A 107 -6.79 -8.59 -0.59
N THR A 108 -6.09 -8.52 0.53
CA THR A 108 -6.46 -7.70 1.69
C THR A 108 -5.59 -6.46 1.83
N ASN A 109 -4.74 -6.15 0.85
CA ASN A 109 -3.85 -5.00 0.87
C ASN A 109 -2.96 -4.96 2.13
N SER A 110 -2.51 -6.13 2.57
CA SER A 110 -1.75 -6.30 3.82
C SER A 110 -0.24 -6.13 3.64
N HIS A 111 0.25 -6.11 2.40
CA HIS A 111 1.68 -6.04 2.08
C HIS A 111 2.02 -4.86 1.17
N LEU A 112 3.32 -4.57 1.07
CA LEU A 112 3.86 -3.58 0.15
C LEU A 112 3.65 -3.99 -1.31
N HIS A 113 3.62 -3.00 -2.20
CA HIS A 113 3.46 -3.20 -3.62
C HIS A 113 4.29 -2.20 -4.43
N GLU A 114 4.45 -2.49 -5.73
CA GLU A 114 5.00 -1.54 -6.70
C GLU A 114 4.42 -1.77 -8.11
N PHE A 115 4.44 -0.72 -8.92
CA PHE A 115 4.26 -0.82 -10.37
C PHE A 115 5.60 -0.70 -11.07
N VAL A 116 5.77 -1.45 -12.16
CA VAL A 116 6.99 -1.41 -12.97
C VAL A 116 6.63 -1.17 -14.43
N HIS A 117 7.07 -0.05 -14.98
CA HIS A 117 6.94 0.25 -16.40
C HIS A 117 8.09 -0.38 -17.20
N ALA A 118 8.04 -1.70 -17.32
CA ALA A 118 8.96 -2.52 -18.11
C ALA A 118 8.35 -3.91 -18.36
N SER A 119 9.06 -4.74 -19.13
CA SER A 119 8.68 -6.16 -19.28
C SER A 119 9.19 -7.02 -18.12
N SER A 120 10.23 -6.57 -17.44
CA SER A 120 10.82 -7.21 -16.27
C SER A 120 11.22 -6.19 -15.21
N ARG A 121 11.06 -6.55 -13.92
CA ARG A 121 11.56 -5.74 -12.79
C ARG A 121 13.08 -5.55 -12.85
N GLN A 122 13.81 -6.51 -13.42
CA GLN A 122 15.26 -6.46 -13.54
C GLN A 122 15.76 -5.71 -14.79
N ASP A 123 14.84 -5.19 -15.63
CA ASP A 123 15.23 -4.38 -16.77
C ASP A 123 15.96 -3.12 -16.27
N ARG A 124 17.12 -2.83 -16.89
CA ARG A 124 18.01 -1.75 -16.43
C ARG A 124 17.41 -0.35 -16.52
N ASP A 125 16.37 -0.21 -17.30
CA ASP A 125 15.65 1.01 -17.61
C ASP A 125 14.19 0.94 -17.12
N ALA A 126 13.88 0.00 -16.22
CA ALA A 126 12.59 -0.10 -15.57
C ALA A 126 12.36 1.11 -14.65
N GLU A 127 11.31 1.86 -14.92
CA GLU A 127 10.77 2.81 -13.95
C GLU A 127 9.91 2.04 -12.94
N ARG A 128 10.20 2.21 -11.66
CA ARG A 128 9.44 1.62 -10.55
C ARG A 128 8.67 2.71 -9.83
N PHE A 129 7.44 2.42 -9.46
CA PHE A 129 6.55 3.33 -8.76
C PHE A 129 6.03 2.64 -7.51
N ALA A 130 6.18 3.29 -6.37
CA ALA A 130 5.71 2.79 -5.09
C ALA A 130 5.20 3.96 -4.25
N SER A 131 4.40 3.65 -3.22
CA SER A 131 3.96 4.65 -2.26
C SER A 131 5.17 5.28 -1.57
N MET A 132 5.23 6.61 -1.58
CA MET A 132 6.25 7.38 -0.86
C MET A 132 5.92 7.59 0.63
N ASP A 133 4.87 6.94 1.10
CA ASP A 133 4.37 7.02 2.47
C ASP A 133 5.09 6.05 3.43
N TYR A 134 6.23 5.48 3.04
CA TYR A 134 7.04 4.60 3.89
C TYR A 134 8.42 5.22 4.16
N PRO A 135 9.01 5.00 5.36
CA PRO A 135 10.28 5.64 5.75
C PRO A 135 11.47 5.38 4.81
N ASP A 136 11.48 4.23 4.15
CA ASP A 136 12.50 3.73 3.22
C ASP A 136 12.09 3.86 1.74
N ALA A 137 10.94 4.49 1.46
CA ALA A 137 10.47 4.68 0.10
C ALA A 137 11.42 5.57 -0.71
N GLY A 138 11.68 5.19 -1.96
CA GLY A 138 12.54 5.92 -2.89
C GLY A 138 14.04 5.70 -2.69
N GLU A 139 14.48 5.01 -1.64
CA GLU A 139 15.90 4.70 -1.43
C GLU A 139 16.50 3.85 -2.56
N MET A 140 15.66 3.06 -3.23
CA MET A 140 16.06 2.19 -4.34
C MET A 140 15.81 2.83 -5.71
N GLY A 141 15.33 4.08 -5.76
CA GLY A 141 15.06 4.84 -6.97
C GLY A 141 13.63 4.76 -7.48
N GLU A 142 12.69 4.31 -6.64
CA GLU A 142 11.26 4.36 -6.92
C GLU A 142 10.78 5.81 -7.06
N LEU A 143 9.86 6.03 -7.99
CA LEU A 143 9.11 7.27 -8.12
C LEU A 143 7.80 7.16 -7.34
N ASP A 144 7.25 8.31 -6.93
CA ASP A 144 5.98 8.31 -6.22
C ASP A 144 4.85 7.89 -7.15
N GLU A 145 4.17 6.80 -6.80
CA GLU A 145 3.01 6.32 -7.56
C GLU A 145 1.85 7.32 -7.53
N ALA A 146 1.73 8.14 -6.49
CA ALA A 146 0.66 9.13 -6.33
C ALA A 146 0.78 10.28 -7.34
N ASP A 147 1.90 10.38 -8.08
CA ASP A 147 2.13 11.36 -9.13
C ASP A 147 1.90 10.83 -10.54
N VAL A 148 1.54 9.55 -10.71
CA VAL A 148 1.50 8.88 -12.02
C VAL A 148 0.12 8.30 -12.33
N ARG A 149 -0.33 8.49 -13.57
CA ARG A 149 -1.57 7.91 -14.10
C ARG A 149 -1.35 6.61 -14.85
N LEU A 150 -2.37 5.77 -14.90
CA LEU A 150 -2.40 4.54 -15.70
C LEU A 150 -2.07 4.81 -17.18
N ASP A 151 -2.58 5.90 -17.76
CA ASP A 151 -2.32 6.23 -19.16
C ASP A 151 -0.90 6.73 -19.48
N GLU A 152 -0.09 6.97 -18.45
CA GLU A 152 1.34 7.18 -18.59
C GLU A 152 2.10 5.85 -18.71
N LEU A 153 1.60 4.77 -18.09
CA LEU A 153 2.18 3.41 -18.14
C LEU A 153 1.66 2.61 -19.34
N ALA A 154 0.44 2.88 -19.79
CA ALA A 154 -0.18 2.17 -20.89
C ALA A 154 -1.13 3.09 -21.67
N HIS A 155 -0.86 3.28 -22.96
CA HIS A 155 -1.60 4.24 -23.79
C HIS A 155 -2.36 3.56 -24.93
N SER A 156 -1.88 2.44 -25.43
CA SER A 156 -2.33 1.77 -26.65
C SER A 156 -2.54 0.27 -26.43
N VAL A 157 -3.30 -0.36 -27.32
CA VAL A 157 -3.47 -1.82 -27.34
C VAL A 157 -2.12 -2.50 -27.47
N GLY A 158 -1.86 -3.46 -26.59
CA GLY A 158 -0.62 -4.22 -26.52
C GLY A 158 0.40 -3.68 -25.53
N ASP A 159 0.21 -2.47 -24.99
CA ASP A 159 1.04 -1.92 -23.92
C ASP A 159 0.91 -2.77 -22.65
N LYS A 160 2.03 -2.84 -21.91
CA LYS A 160 2.17 -3.71 -20.73
C LYS A 160 2.99 -3.05 -19.65
N PHE A 161 2.64 -3.37 -18.42
CA PHE A 161 3.43 -3.07 -17.24
C PHE A 161 3.25 -4.20 -16.22
N LEU A 162 4.08 -4.19 -15.18
CA LEU A 162 3.97 -5.14 -14.08
C LEU A 162 3.39 -4.48 -12.85
N TYR A 163 2.65 -5.28 -12.08
CA TYR A 163 2.19 -4.95 -10.74
C TYR A 163 2.67 -6.04 -9.79
N LEU A 164 3.49 -5.66 -8.82
CA LEU A 164 4.04 -6.58 -7.84
C LEU A 164 3.41 -6.32 -6.49
N TYR A 165 3.00 -7.37 -5.82
CA TYR A 165 2.38 -7.34 -4.51
C TYR A 165 3.05 -8.36 -3.61
N ASP A 166 3.23 -7.97 -2.35
CA ASP A 166 3.98 -8.70 -1.34
C ASP A 166 5.42 -9.00 -1.76
N PHE A 167 6.38 -8.27 -1.19
CA PHE A 167 7.80 -8.49 -1.47
C PHE A 167 8.36 -9.73 -0.78
N GLY A 168 7.64 -10.31 0.18
CA GLY A 168 7.92 -11.61 0.77
C GLY A 168 7.59 -12.74 -0.19
N ASP A 169 6.30 -12.88 -0.54
CA ASP A 169 5.81 -13.96 -1.42
C ASP A 169 6.09 -13.71 -2.91
N GLY A 170 6.29 -12.46 -3.31
CA GLY A 170 6.75 -12.07 -4.64
C GLY A 170 5.68 -12.14 -5.73
N TRP A 171 4.41 -11.85 -5.43
CA TRP A 171 3.32 -11.96 -6.39
C TRP A 171 3.47 -10.98 -7.55
N SER A 172 3.75 -11.50 -8.74
CA SER A 172 3.99 -10.68 -9.93
C SER A 172 2.85 -10.80 -10.93
N HIS A 173 2.30 -9.65 -11.32
CA HIS A 173 1.22 -9.57 -12.31
C HIS A 173 1.70 -8.85 -13.54
N ARG A 174 1.25 -9.33 -14.69
CA ARG A 174 1.33 -8.59 -15.94
C ARG A 174 -0.04 -7.99 -16.26
N VAL A 175 -0.08 -6.68 -16.44
CA VAL A 175 -1.25 -5.98 -16.95
C VAL A 175 -1.01 -5.69 -18.43
N THR A 176 -1.94 -6.09 -19.29
CA THR A 176 -1.87 -5.87 -20.75
C THR A 176 -3.13 -5.19 -21.24
N VAL A 177 -3.01 -4.08 -21.99
CA VAL A 177 -4.16 -3.43 -22.64
C VAL A 177 -4.61 -4.28 -23.84
N GLU A 178 -5.80 -4.88 -23.75
CA GLU A 178 -6.41 -5.66 -24.83
C GLU A 178 -7.26 -4.76 -25.75
N LYS A 179 -7.91 -3.71 -25.24
CA LYS A 179 -8.70 -2.74 -26.01
C LYS A 179 -8.65 -1.34 -25.40
N VAL A 180 -8.83 -0.34 -26.26
CA VAL A 180 -9.16 1.04 -25.87
C VAL A 180 -10.57 1.32 -26.38
N LEU A 181 -11.48 1.67 -25.47
CA LEU A 181 -12.88 1.95 -25.72
C LEU A 181 -13.10 3.45 -25.48
N GLU A 182 -13.57 4.14 -26.51
CA GLU A 182 -13.96 5.54 -26.38
C GLU A 182 -15.19 5.62 -25.46
N PRO A 183 -15.31 6.68 -24.65
CA PRO A 183 -16.52 6.91 -23.87
C PRO A 183 -17.72 6.99 -24.83
N ASP A 184 -18.82 6.32 -24.47
CA ASP A 184 -20.06 6.45 -25.22
C ASP A 184 -20.59 7.89 -25.07
N ASP A 185 -21.22 8.44 -26.11
CA ASP A 185 -21.86 9.77 -26.10
C ASP A 185 -23.07 9.85 -25.13
N ASP A 186 -23.38 8.77 -24.41
CA ASP A 186 -24.50 8.68 -23.47
C ASP A 186 -24.06 9.17 -22.09
N ASP A 187 -24.93 9.89 -21.38
CA ASP A 187 -24.67 10.51 -20.06
C ASP A 187 -24.54 9.48 -18.91
N GLY A 188 -24.16 8.24 -19.23
CA GLY A 188 -24.00 7.13 -18.30
C GLY A 188 -22.85 7.35 -17.32
N GLU A 189 -22.98 6.75 -16.14
CA GLU A 189 -21.94 6.77 -15.12
C GLU A 189 -20.67 6.11 -15.68
N PHE A 190 -19.53 6.80 -15.57
CA PHE A 190 -18.24 6.39 -16.08
C PHE A 190 -17.39 5.87 -14.90
N PRO A 191 -17.54 4.59 -14.49
CA PRO A 191 -16.92 4.08 -13.28
C PRO A 191 -15.40 4.02 -13.39
N ASP A 192 -14.73 4.09 -12.25
CA ASP A 192 -13.27 3.92 -12.16
C ASP A 192 -12.85 2.54 -12.72
N ALA A 193 -13.59 1.49 -12.39
CA ALA A 193 -13.32 0.13 -12.88
C ALA A 193 -14.56 -0.78 -12.91
N THR A 194 -14.49 -1.83 -13.72
CA THR A 194 -15.44 -2.95 -13.71
C THR A 194 -14.74 -4.24 -14.09
N VAL A 195 -14.90 -5.30 -13.28
CA VAL A 195 -14.43 -6.64 -13.65
C VAL A 195 -15.39 -7.22 -14.68
N VAL A 196 -14.87 -7.67 -15.83
CA VAL A 196 -15.70 -8.17 -16.95
C VAL A 196 -15.60 -9.68 -17.16
N ALA A 197 -14.49 -10.28 -16.70
CA ALA A 197 -14.30 -11.72 -16.69
C ALA A 197 -13.11 -12.08 -15.78
N GLY A 198 -13.01 -13.34 -15.40
CA GLY A 198 -11.88 -13.86 -14.66
C GLY A 198 -11.90 -15.37 -14.63
N ARG A 199 -10.86 -15.96 -14.07
CA ARG A 199 -10.77 -17.41 -13.88
C ARG A 199 -9.88 -17.73 -12.68
N ARG A 200 -10.34 -18.70 -11.88
CA ARG A 200 -9.69 -19.23 -10.66
C ARG A 200 -9.56 -18.22 -9.53
N ALA A 201 -9.51 -18.72 -8.30
CA ALA A 201 -9.19 -17.90 -7.15
C ALA A 201 -7.72 -17.46 -7.25
N CYS A 202 -7.41 -16.29 -6.72
CA CYS A 202 -6.01 -15.94 -6.49
C CYS A 202 -5.50 -16.70 -5.27
N PRO A 203 -4.18 -16.97 -5.20
CA PRO A 203 -3.56 -17.53 -4.00
C PRO A 203 -3.90 -16.65 -2.80
N PRO A 204 -4.36 -17.20 -1.67
CA PRO A 204 -4.61 -16.37 -0.50
C PRO A 204 -3.33 -15.73 0.07
N GLU A 205 -3.52 -14.82 1.02
CA GLU A 205 -2.45 -14.04 1.63
C GLU A 205 -1.53 -14.93 2.48
N ASP A 206 -0.22 -14.77 2.35
CA ASP A 206 0.81 -15.49 3.11
C ASP A 206 0.92 -17.03 2.84
N CYS A 207 0.63 -17.55 1.63
CA CYS A 207 0.96 -18.96 1.30
C CYS A 207 2.44 -19.22 1.00
N GLY A 208 3.33 -18.23 1.08
CA GLY A 208 4.74 -18.45 0.74
C GLY A 208 5.00 -18.45 -0.76
N GLY A 209 4.24 -17.65 -1.52
CA GLY A 209 4.49 -17.38 -2.93
C GLY A 209 4.08 -18.47 -3.92
N VAL A 210 4.33 -18.21 -5.21
CA VAL A 210 3.81 -19.01 -6.32
C VAL A 210 4.28 -20.47 -6.32
N TRP A 211 5.49 -20.74 -5.80
CA TRP A 211 6.05 -22.09 -5.73
C TRP A 211 5.31 -22.95 -4.71
N SER A 212 5.23 -22.48 -3.47
CA SER A 212 4.51 -23.14 -2.37
C SER A 212 3.04 -23.31 -2.71
N TYR A 213 2.42 -22.28 -3.28
CA TYR A 213 1.06 -22.36 -3.80
C TYR A 213 0.87 -23.46 -4.85
N THR A 214 1.78 -23.55 -5.82
CA THR A 214 1.66 -24.53 -6.92
C THR A 214 1.82 -25.96 -6.40
N GLU A 215 2.75 -26.21 -5.48
CA GLU A 215 2.93 -27.52 -4.83
C GLU A 215 1.69 -27.89 -4.01
N TRP A 216 1.10 -26.92 -3.30
CA TRP A 216 -0.11 -27.11 -2.52
C TRP A 216 -1.30 -27.51 -3.38
N ILE A 217 -1.61 -26.77 -4.45
CA ILE A 217 -2.75 -27.09 -5.32
C ILE A 217 -2.55 -28.33 -6.18
N ALA A 218 -1.30 -28.74 -6.40
CA ALA A 218 -0.99 -30.01 -7.06
C ALA A 218 -1.28 -31.23 -6.15
N GLY A 219 -1.41 -31.00 -4.83
CA GLY A 219 -1.55 -32.06 -3.84
C GLY A 219 -0.24 -32.81 -3.58
N ASP A 220 0.90 -32.18 -3.90
CA ASP A 220 2.24 -32.78 -3.76
C ASP A 220 2.85 -32.55 -2.37
N MET A 221 2.19 -31.78 -1.50
CA MET A 221 2.64 -31.48 -0.14
C MET A 221 1.95 -32.34 0.92
N ASP A 222 2.68 -32.72 1.97
CA ASP A 222 2.11 -33.37 3.15
C ASP A 222 1.38 -32.32 4.00
N PRO A 223 0.10 -32.50 4.36
CA PRO A 223 -0.60 -31.59 5.28
C PRO A 223 0.10 -31.43 6.64
N GLU A 224 0.96 -32.37 7.06
CA GLU A 224 1.77 -32.24 8.29
C GLU A 224 2.92 -31.23 8.16
N ASP A 225 3.30 -30.83 6.93
CA ASP A 225 4.36 -29.83 6.68
C ASP A 225 3.87 -28.38 6.84
N TRP A 226 2.55 -28.18 6.95
CA TRP A 226 1.93 -26.87 7.13
C TRP A 226 1.53 -26.62 8.58
N ASP A 227 1.62 -25.36 9.00
CA ASP A 227 1.06 -24.92 10.27
C ASP A 227 -0.47 -25.18 10.25
N PRO A 228 -1.02 -25.94 11.22
CA PRO A 228 -2.47 -26.16 11.30
C PRO A 228 -3.29 -24.87 11.36
N GLU A 229 -2.75 -23.79 11.93
CA GLU A 229 -3.40 -22.48 11.95
C GLU A 229 -3.53 -21.89 10.53
N VAL A 230 -2.54 -22.12 9.66
CA VAL A 230 -2.59 -21.73 8.26
C VAL A 230 -3.61 -22.58 7.50
N ILE A 231 -3.66 -23.90 7.71
CA ILE A 231 -4.68 -24.75 7.07
C ILE A 231 -6.10 -24.32 7.48
N GLU A 232 -6.30 -24.01 8.77
CA GLU A 232 -7.59 -23.55 9.29
C GLU A 232 -7.95 -22.15 8.77
N PHE A 233 -7.00 -21.23 8.69
CA PHE A 233 -7.23 -19.87 8.18
C PHE A 233 -7.73 -19.88 6.73
N TRP A 234 -7.35 -20.90 5.94
CA TRP A 234 -7.69 -21.04 4.53
C TRP A 234 -8.83 -22.04 4.33
N ALA A 235 -9.43 -22.54 5.42
CA ALA A 235 -10.47 -23.54 5.35
C ALA A 235 -11.68 -23.02 4.55
N GLY A 236 -12.00 -23.74 3.46
CA GLY A 236 -13.10 -23.38 2.57
C GLY A 236 -12.69 -22.57 1.33
N TRP A 237 -11.41 -22.23 1.18
CA TRP A 237 -10.89 -21.68 -0.08
C TRP A 237 -10.82 -22.76 -1.18
N ASP A 238 -11.20 -22.41 -2.41
CA ASP A 238 -11.17 -23.29 -3.59
C ASP A 238 -10.42 -22.61 -4.75
N ALA A 239 -9.36 -23.26 -5.23
CA ALA A 239 -8.52 -22.78 -6.33
C ALA A 239 -9.28 -22.53 -7.64
N GLU A 240 -10.39 -23.24 -7.88
CA GLU A 240 -11.19 -23.06 -9.09
C GLU A 240 -12.26 -21.98 -8.96
N GLU A 241 -12.56 -21.53 -7.75
CA GLU A 241 -13.66 -20.61 -7.48
C GLU A 241 -13.34 -19.19 -7.95
N PHE A 242 -14.22 -18.64 -8.78
CA PHE A 242 -14.21 -17.22 -9.12
C PHE A 242 -15.64 -16.74 -9.33
N ASP A 243 -16.11 -15.89 -8.43
CA ASP A 243 -17.39 -15.21 -8.52
C ASP A 243 -17.21 -13.82 -9.13
N LEU A 244 -17.75 -13.64 -10.34
CA LEU A 244 -17.68 -12.37 -11.06
C LEU A 244 -18.53 -11.28 -10.39
N GLU A 245 -19.70 -11.61 -9.86
CA GLU A 245 -20.60 -10.64 -9.23
C GLU A 245 -20.04 -10.14 -7.90
N ASP A 246 -19.42 -11.04 -7.12
CA ASP A 246 -18.66 -10.66 -5.93
C ASP A 246 -17.49 -9.73 -6.28
N ALA A 247 -16.64 -10.10 -7.24
CA ALA A 247 -15.52 -9.27 -7.68
C ALA A 247 -15.97 -7.89 -8.19
N GLN A 248 -17.07 -7.82 -8.94
CA GLN A 248 -17.65 -6.55 -9.39
C GLN A 248 -18.12 -5.70 -8.21
N ARG A 249 -18.81 -6.29 -7.24
CA ARG A 249 -19.30 -5.59 -6.05
C ARG A 249 -18.15 -5.02 -5.22
N ARG A 250 -17.09 -5.82 -5.00
CA ARG A 250 -15.90 -5.40 -4.26
C ARG A 250 -15.19 -4.24 -4.95
N VAL A 251 -14.92 -4.36 -6.25
CA VAL A 251 -14.28 -3.29 -7.05
C VAL A 251 -15.14 -2.01 -7.09
N ALA A 252 -16.46 -2.12 -7.21
CA ALA A 252 -17.35 -0.96 -7.18
C ALA A 252 -17.29 -0.22 -5.83
N GLY A 253 -17.06 -0.95 -4.73
CA GLY A 253 -16.91 -0.38 -3.38
C GLY A 253 -15.68 0.51 -3.20
N ILE A 254 -14.68 0.41 -4.08
CA ILE A 254 -13.44 1.19 -3.96
C ILE A 254 -13.61 2.66 -4.32
N ALA A 255 -14.66 3.05 -5.07
CA ALA A 255 -14.84 4.42 -5.54
C ALA A 255 -14.80 5.47 -4.42
N ASP A 256 -15.26 5.11 -3.21
CA ASP A 256 -15.30 5.99 -2.05
C ASP A 256 -14.12 5.77 -1.07
N THR A 257 -13.23 4.82 -1.35
CA THR A 257 -12.10 4.49 -0.48
C THR A 257 -10.93 5.44 -0.70
N PRO A 258 -10.33 6.05 0.34
CA PRO A 258 -9.09 6.81 0.19
C PRO A 258 -7.97 5.95 -0.39
N ALA A 259 -7.31 6.43 -1.45
CA ALA A 259 -6.25 5.69 -2.15
C ALA A 259 -4.85 6.09 -1.71
N THR A 260 -4.67 7.26 -1.09
CA THR A 260 -3.36 7.75 -0.61
C THR A 260 -3.40 8.08 0.87
N LEU A 261 -2.24 8.08 1.55
CA LEU A 261 -2.17 8.50 2.94
C LEU A 261 -2.70 9.92 3.14
N ARG A 262 -2.47 10.81 2.17
CA ARG A 262 -2.97 12.18 2.21
C ARG A 262 -4.50 12.25 2.17
N GLU A 263 -5.15 11.37 1.41
CA GLU A 263 -6.61 11.26 1.40
C GLU A 263 -7.12 10.70 2.73
N VAL A 264 -6.46 9.67 3.27
CA VAL A 264 -6.78 9.15 4.62
C VAL A 264 -6.69 10.27 5.67
N GLN A 265 -5.61 11.05 5.66
CA GLN A 265 -5.41 12.17 6.58
C GLN A 265 -6.50 13.24 6.45
N ARG A 266 -6.99 13.47 5.23
CA ARG A 266 -8.09 14.41 4.95
C ARG A 266 -9.41 13.90 5.53
N ASP A 267 -9.71 12.62 5.35
CA ASP A 267 -10.91 11.99 5.91
C ASP A 267 -10.89 12.00 7.45
N GLU A 268 -9.73 11.73 8.06
CA GLU A 268 -9.56 11.86 9.51
C GLU A 268 -9.71 13.30 10.00
N ALA A 269 -9.25 14.28 9.22
CA ALA A 269 -9.49 15.69 9.52
C ALA A 269 -10.99 16.03 9.51
N ALA A 270 -11.77 15.46 8.58
CA ALA A 270 -13.23 15.66 8.52
C ALA A 270 -13.91 15.11 9.78
N LYS A 271 -13.53 13.92 10.22
CA LYS A 271 -14.08 13.29 11.45
C LYS A 271 -13.75 14.11 12.69
N LEU A 272 -12.51 14.63 12.80
CA LEU A 272 -12.12 15.52 13.91
C LEU A 272 -12.85 16.86 13.88
N GLN A 273 -13.10 17.40 12.68
CA GLN A 273 -13.89 18.61 12.51
C GLN A 273 -15.33 18.41 12.99
N ILE A 274 -15.99 17.31 12.60
CA ILE A 274 -17.34 16.95 13.08
C ILE A 274 -17.37 16.90 14.61
N LEU A 275 -16.38 16.25 15.24
CA LEU A 275 -16.28 16.23 16.70
C LEU A 275 -16.17 17.64 17.29
N LEU A 276 -15.31 18.50 16.73
CA LEU A 276 -15.11 19.86 17.23
C LEU A 276 -16.36 20.73 17.09
N GLU A 277 -17.07 20.60 15.98
CA GLU A 277 -18.34 21.28 15.72
C GLU A 277 -19.41 20.86 16.73
N ARG A 278 -19.54 19.55 16.97
CA ARG A 278 -20.48 18.98 17.94
C ARG A 278 -20.13 19.34 19.38
N VAL A 279 -18.84 19.42 19.71
CA VAL A 279 -18.40 19.87 21.03
C VAL A 279 -18.76 21.33 21.30
N GLY A 280 -18.73 22.19 20.28
CA GLY A 280 -19.05 23.61 20.41
C GLY A 280 -18.24 24.28 21.52
N ASP A 281 -18.91 24.97 22.45
CA ASP A 281 -18.26 25.61 23.61
C ASP A 281 -17.99 24.63 24.77
N GLY A 282 -18.56 23.43 24.71
CA GLY A 282 -18.35 22.36 25.67
C GLY A 282 -19.55 21.40 25.78
N VAL A 283 -19.24 20.14 26.08
CA VAL A 283 -20.23 19.07 26.28
C VAL A 283 -20.06 18.48 27.66
N LYS A 284 -21.17 18.41 28.42
CA LYS A 284 -21.18 17.75 29.72
C LYS A 284 -21.01 16.25 29.55
N LEU A 285 -20.00 15.69 30.21
CA LEU A 285 -19.74 14.25 30.20
C LEU A 285 -20.67 13.54 31.19
N THR A 286 -20.85 12.24 30.96
CA THR A 286 -21.49 11.34 31.92
C THR A 286 -20.70 11.29 33.23
N ALA A 287 -21.30 10.74 34.30
CA ALA A 287 -20.61 10.57 35.58
C ALA A 287 -19.32 9.72 35.45
N ALA A 288 -19.30 8.76 34.52
CA ALA A 288 -18.14 7.93 34.20
C ALA A 288 -17.11 8.66 33.31
N GLY A 289 -17.42 9.86 32.81
CA GLY A 289 -16.49 10.69 32.03
C GLY A 289 -16.51 10.46 30.52
N TYR A 290 -17.55 9.80 30.01
CA TYR A 290 -17.81 9.56 28.59
C TYR A 290 -18.74 10.61 27.98
N LEU A 291 -18.75 10.70 26.66
CA LEU A 291 -19.74 11.46 25.90
C LEU A 291 -21.16 10.97 26.23
N PRO A 292 -22.16 11.87 26.28
CA PRO A 292 -23.55 11.49 26.44
C PRO A 292 -24.02 10.55 25.31
N PRO A 293 -24.91 9.58 25.56
CA PRO A 293 -25.39 8.66 24.54
C PRO A 293 -25.90 9.32 23.26
N THR A 294 -26.66 10.41 23.40
CA THR A 294 -27.18 11.18 22.26
C THR A 294 -26.08 11.79 21.40
N MET A 295 -24.94 12.15 22.01
CA MET A 295 -23.79 12.67 21.28
C MET A 295 -23.08 11.55 20.52
N VAL A 296 -22.95 10.37 21.13
CA VAL A 296 -22.35 9.19 20.47
C VAL A 296 -23.17 8.80 19.24
N GLU A 297 -24.50 8.71 19.39
CA GLU A 297 -25.42 8.41 18.28
C GLU A 297 -25.31 9.44 17.13
N GLN A 298 -25.23 10.73 17.47
CA GLN A 298 -25.06 11.80 16.47
C GLN A 298 -23.73 11.71 15.75
N LEU A 299 -22.63 11.54 16.47
CA LEU A 299 -21.31 11.43 15.87
C LEU A 299 -21.20 10.21 14.96
N MET A 300 -21.79 9.07 15.35
CA MET A 300 -21.83 7.87 14.50
C MET A 300 -22.58 8.12 13.19
N ALA A 301 -23.71 8.82 13.25
CA ALA A 301 -24.48 9.17 12.06
C ALA A 301 -23.75 10.19 11.17
N ASP A 302 -23.17 11.24 11.75
CA ASP A 302 -22.51 12.32 10.99
C ASP A 302 -21.21 11.86 10.33
N THR A 303 -20.49 10.93 10.95
CA THR A 303 -19.27 10.32 10.39
C THR A 303 -19.58 9.18 9.42
N GLY A 304 -20.84 8.71 9.36
CA GLY A 304 -21.27 7.58 8.53
C GLY A 304 -20.86 6.21 9.07
N TRP A 305 -20.23 6.14 10.25
CA TRP A 305 -19.82 4.87 10.87
C TRP A 305 -21.00 3.98 11.25
N ASP A 306 -22.20 4.54 11.43
CA ASP A 306 -23.41 3.78 11.72
C ASP A 306 -23.82 2.81 10.60
N ARG A 307 -23.39 3.04 9.36
CA ARG A 307 -23.75 2.23 8.19
C ARG A 307 -23.15 0.82 8.21
N THR A 308 -21.96 0.68 8.78
CA THR A 308 -21.22 -0.59 8.85
C THR A 308 -21.11 -1.13 10.27
N TRP A 309 -21.44 -0.32 11.29
CA TRP A 309 -21.35 -0.72 12.69
C TRP A 309 -22.35 -1.81 13.08
N ILE A 310 -21.84 -2.88 13.70
CA ILE A 310 -22.68 -3.97 14.21
C ILE A 310 -23.02 -3.71 15.68
N GLY A 311 -24.31 -3.54 15.97
CA GLY A 311 -24.85 -3.44 17.32
C GLY A 311 -25.25 -2.02 17.73
N LYS A 312 -25.41 -1.78 19.04
CA LYS A 312 -25.79 -0.45 19.55
C LYS A 312 -24.58 0.48 19.56
N ASN A 313 -24.79 1.73 19.19
CA ASN A 313 -23.75 2.75 19.00
C ASN A 313 -23.97 3.99 19.88
N ASN A 314 -24.44 3.78 21.12
CA ASN A 314 -24.85 4.86 22.03
C ASN A 314 -24.01 4.95 23.32
N ARG A 315 -22.93 4.18 23.39
CA ARG A 315 -22.02 4.14 24.54
C ARG A 315 -20.59 4.27 24.05
N GLU A 316 -19.95 5.40 24.35
CA GLU A 316 -18.59 5.68 23.88
C GLU A 316 -17.62 4.54 24.24
N ASP A 317 -17.71 3.99 25.44
CA ASP A 317 -16.84 2.92 25.93
C ASP A 317 -17.04 1.56 25.24
N LEU A 318 -18.14 1.42 24.49
CA LEU A 318 -18.44 0.25 23.66
C LEU A 318 -18.48 0.61 22.16
N THR A 319 -18.19 1.86 21.80
CA THR A 319 -18.20 2.37 20.42
C THR A 319 -16.80 2.86 20.09
N PHE A 320 -15.93 1.91 19.76
CA PHE A 320 -14.49 2.14 19.62
C PHE A 320 -14.10 3.31 18.69
N PRO A 321 -14.71 3.49 17.50
CA PRO A 321 -14.39 4.63 16.63
C PRO A 321 -14.59 6.00 17.32
N ILE A 322 -15.67 6.15 18.09
CA ILE A 322 -15.95 7.41 18.82
C ILE A 322 -14.98 7.62 19.98
N TRP A 323 -14.67 6.54 20.72
CA TRP A 323 -13.67 6.60 21.78
C TRP A 323 -12.30 7.02 21.24
N GLN A 324 -11.87 6.39 20.14
CA GLN A 324 -10.62 6.71 19.44
C GLN A 324 -10.61 8.17 19.02
N LEU A 325 -11.64 8.62 18.30
CA LEU A 325 -11.73 9.97 17.77
C LEU A 325 -11.55 11.02 18.87
N ARG A 326 -12.17 10.79 20.04
CA ARG A 326 -12.00 11.68 21.20
C ARG A 326 -10.60 11.60 21.80
N ASP A 327 -10.02 10.41 21.94
CA ASP A 327 -8.67 10.27 22.47
C ASP A 327 -7.62 10.92 21.56
N TRP A 328 -7.80 10.77 20.24
CA TRP A 328 -6.99 11.43 19.22
C TRP A 328 -7.13 12.95 19.27
N ALA A 329 -8.35 13.47 19.32
CA ALA A 329 -8.58 14.90 19.49
C ALA A 329 -7.91 15.44 20.76
N ARG A 330 -7.83 14.63 21.83
CA ARG A 330 -7.10 14.99 23.06
C ARG A 330 -5.59 14.95 22.85
N ALA A 331 -5.06 13.90 22.21
CA ALA A 331 -3.63 13.73 21.94
C ALA A 331 -3.07 14.85 21.04
N LEU A 332 -3.83 15.26 20.03
CA LEU A 332 -3.53 16.40 19.15
C LEU A 332 -3.70 17.77 19.85
N GLY A 333 -4.22 17.75 21.09
CA GLY A 333 -4.47 18.95 21.89
C GLY A 333 -5.61 19.81 21.37
N LEU A 334 -6.57 19.22 20.65
CA LEU A 334 -7.76 19.90 20.10
C LEU A 334 -8.86 20.05 21.17
N VAL A 335 -9.02 19.04 22.03
CA VAL A 335 -9.99 19.06 23.14
C VAL A 335 -9.34 18.75 24.49
N ARG A 336 -10.02 19.11 25.58
CA ARG A 336 -9.60 18.77 26.94
C ARG A 336 -10.79 18.51 27.84
N LYS A 337 -10.61 17.66 28.86
CA LYS A 337 -11.56 17.49 29.96
C LYS A 337 -11.34 18.56 31.02
N TYR A 338 -12.39 19.30 31.38
CA TYR A 338 -12.35 20.31 32.45
C TYR A 338 -13.66 20.32 33.22
N LYS A 339 -13.60 20.14 34.55
CA LYS A 339 -14.76 20.15 35.46
C LYS A 339 -15.96 19.29 34.99
N GLY A 340 -15.67 18.09 34.46
CA GLY A 340 -16.71 17.17 33.99
C GLY A 340 -17.27 17.47 32.61
N GLU A 341 -16.68 18.42 31.87
CA GLU A 341 -17.03 18.73 30.49
C GLU A 341 -15.86 18.44 29.55
N LEU A 342 -16.15 18.07 28.32
CA LEU A 342 -15.21 18.11 27.20
C LEU A 342 -15.32 19.49 26.57
N ARG A 343 -14.20 20.21 26.45
CA ARG A 343 -14.15 21.56 25.89
C ARG A 343 -13.08 21.66 24.82
N PRO A 344 -13.25 22.51 23.80
CA PRO A 344 -12.16 22.79 22.87
C PRO A 344 -11.02 23.50 23.60
N THR A 345 -9.79 23.24 23.16
CA THR A 345 -8.63 24.07 23.53
C THR A 345 -8.56 25.30 22.63
N ARG A 346 -7.61 26.21 22.90
CA ARG A 346 -7.32 27.32 21.98
C ARG A 346 -6.97 26.83 20.57
N ARG A 347 -6.24 25.71 20.46
CA ARG A 347 -5.90 25.09 19.18
C ARG A 347 -7.15 24.52 18.51
N GLY A 348 -7.96 23.75 19.24
CA GLY A 348 -9.21 23.20 18.69
C GLY A 348 -10.16 24.28 18.20
N THR A 349 -10.34 25.37 18.95
CA THR A 349 -11.16 26.52 18.52
C THR A 349 -10.61 27.20 17.27
N ALA A 350 -9.28 27.30 17.12
CA ALA A 350 -8.65 27.91 15.96
C ALA A 350 -8.79 27.04 14.70
N LEU A 351 -8.68 25.72 14.84
CA LEU A 351 -8.66 24.77 13.73
C LEU A 351 -10.03 24.20 13.34
N LYS A 352 -11.08 24.42 14.15
CA LYS A 352 -12.40 23.78 13.94
C LYS A 352 -13.03 23.97 12.56
N ASN A 353 -12.68 25.04 11.85
CA ASN A 353 -13.20 25.35 10.51
C ASN A 353 -12.08 25.35 9.45
N ASP A 354 -10.88 24.90 9.80
CA ASP A 354 -9.69 24.89 8.95
C ASP A 354 -9.27 23.45 8.68
N HIS A 355 -9.97 22.83 7.73
CA HIS A 355 -9.81 21.43 7.39
C HIS A 355 -8.40 21.10 6.87
N GLU A 356 -7.79 22.02 6.12
CA GLU A 356 -6.43 21.86 5.61
C GLU A 356 -5.40 21.92 6.74
N ALA A 357 -5.53 22.88 7.66
CA ALA A 357 -4.64 22.94 8.82
C ALA A 357 -4.82 21.75 9.79
N LEU A 358 -6.03 21.16 9.88
CA LEU A 358 -6.25 19.89 10.57
C LEU A 358 -5.53 18.74 9.86
N THR A 359 -5.63 18.66 8.53
CA THR A 359 -4.93 17.65 7.73
C THR A 359 -3.41 17.74 7.92
N GLU A 360 -2.84 18.94 7.87
CA GLU A 360 -1.40 19.17 8.13
C GLU A 360 -1.00 18.85 9.58
N LEU A 361 -1.88 19.08 10.54
CA LEU A 361 -1.63 18.71 11.93
C LEU A 361 -1.54 17.19 12.07
N ILE A 362 -2.46 16.46 11.44
CA ILE A 362 -2.49 14.99 11.40
C ILE A 362 -1.20 14.46 10.75
N ALA A 363 -0.87 14.94 9.55
CA ALA A 363 0.32 14.54 8.81
C ALA A 363 1.63 14.71 9.61
N ARG A 364 1.75 15.78 10.40
CA ARG A 364 2.94 16.03 11.24
C ARG A 364 2.98 15.25 12.56
N SER A 365 1.82 14.80 13.03
CA SER A 365 1.68 14.22 14.36
C SER A 365 1.72 12.69 14.35
N LEU A 366 1.54 12.08 13.18
CA LEU A 366 1.55 10.64 13.02
C LEU A 366 2.93 10.20 12.56
N PRO A 367 3.67 9.41 13.36
CA PRO A 367 4.73 8.60 12.80
C PRO A 367 4.08 7.57 11.85
N HIS A 368 4.74 7.29 10.72
CA HIS A 368 4.20 6.46 9.62
C HIS A 368 3.70 5.08 10.09
N ASP A 369 4.30 4.53 11.15
CA ASP A 369 3.96 3.24 11.79
C ASP A 369 2.65 3.24 12.60
N ARG A 370 2.00 4.40 12.75
CA ARG A 370 0.72 4.55 13.46
C ARG A 370 -0.41 5.01 12.57
N LEU A 371 -0.23 5.08 11.25
CA LEU A 371 -1.36 5.16 10.32
C LEU A 371 -1.72 3.76 9.82
N TYR A 372 -0.71 2.92 9.58
CA TYR A 372 -0.85 1.48 9.49
C TYR A 372 -1.05 0.90 10.90
N GLY A 373 -2.17 0.24 11.15
CA GLY A 373 -2.60 -0.28 12.44
C GLY A 373 -3.48 0.66 13.28
N THR A 374 -4.08 1.69 12.68
CA THR A 374 -5.16 2.45 13.34
C THR A 374 -6.51 1.75 13.20
N PRO A 375 -7.58 2.15 13.91
CA PRO A 375 -8.90 1.49 13.90
C PRO A 375 -9.57 1.31 12.56
N LEU A 376 -8.93 1.77 11.50
CA LEU A 376 -9.36 1.72 10.12
C LEU A 376 -8.87 0.44 9.42
N ASP A 377 -8.00 -0.36 10.04
CA ASP A 377 -7.55 -1.67 9.52
C ASP A 377 -8.31 -2.87 10.12
N TRP A 378 -9.25 -2.61 11.04
CA TRP A 378 -10.10 -3.65 11.61
C TRP A 378 -11.55 -3.27 11.43
N TRP A 379 -12.04 -3.37 10.19
CA TRP A 379 -13.34 -3.92 9.79
C TRP A 379 -13.34 -4.25 8.31
#